data_AF-A0A1E3VZL0-F1
#
_entry.id   AF-A0A1E3VZL0-F1
#
_cell.length_a   1.000
_cell.length_b   1.000
_cell.length_c   1.000
_cell.angle_alpha   90.00
_cell.angle_beta   90.00
_cell.angle_gamma   90.00
#
_symmetry.space_group_name_H-M   'P 1'
#
loop_
_entity.id
_entity.type
_entity.pdbx_description
1 polymer ?
#
loop_
_entity_poly.entity_id
_entity_poly.type
_entity_poly.pdbx_seq_one_letter_code
_entity_poly.pdbx_strand_id
1 'polypeptide(L)'
;MSLRLKSFAAATRSFALSLVLAATCGTGASAQVTIDVSKITCDQFALYKVASPDTIAVWLSGFYSGKSGNTVVDVERLKGNEKKLRDYCLENPDTNLLEAVETLMKP
;
A
#
# COMPACT_ATOMS: atom_id res chain seq x y z
N MET A 1 25.85 -18.50 72.15
CA MET A 1 27.30 -18.18 72.06
C MET A 1 27.62 -17.77 70.61
N SER A 2 27.54 -16.48 70.34
CA SER A 2 28.36 -15.67 69.42
C SER A 2 29.09 -16.30 68.20
N LEU A 3 28.67 -15.83 67.00
CA LEU A 3 29.43 -15.36 65.82
C LEU A 3 30.95 -15.67 65.66
N ARG A 4 31.32 -16.20 64.48
CA ARG A 4 32.43 -15.74 63.61
C ARG A 4 32.10 -16.14 62.15
N LEU A 5 31.61 -15.25 61.28
CA LEU A 5 32.35 -14.26 60.48
C LEU A 5 33.33 -14.88 59.47
N LYS A 6 32.91 -14.96 58.19
CA LYS A 6 33.68 -14.53 57.01
C LYS A 6 32.88 -14.73 55.72
N SER A 7 32.40 -13.61 55.19
CA SER A 7 32.11 -13.46 53.76
C SER A 7 33.32 -13.87 52.93
N PHE A 8 33.11 -14.73 51.94
CA PHE A 8 33.82 -14.61 50.68
C PHE A 8 32.76 -14.43 49.60
N ALA A 9 32.73 -13.20 49.12
CA ALA A 9 31.90 -12.74 48.02
C ALA A 9 32.31 -13.40 46.70
N ALA A 10 31.47 -13.14 45.68
CA ALA A 10 31.67 -13.41 44.26
C ALA A 10 31.46 -14.89 43.89
N ALA A 11 30.23 -15.34 43.66
CA ALA A 11 29.36 -14.98 42.53
C ALA A 11 30.09 -15.15 41.17
N THR A 12 30.34 -16.40 40.80
CA THR A 12 30.76 -16.73 39.44
C THR A 12 30.20 -18.09 39.08
N ARG A 13 29.10 -18.13 38.32
CA ARG A 13 28.87 -19.10 37.24
C ARG A 13 27.52 -18.87 36.56
N SER A 14 27.64 -18.46 35.31
CA SER A 14 26.83 -18.91 34.17
C SER A 14 25.34 -18.58 34.18
N PHE A 15 24.98 -17.49 33.52
CA PHE A 15 23.75 -17.46 32.73
C PHE A 15 24.07 -16.87 31.36
N ALA A 16 24.39 -17.75 30.42
CA ALA A 16 24.38 -17.44 28.99
C ALA A 16 22.92 -17.39 28.52
N LEU A 17 22.68 -16.62 27.45
CA LEU A 17 21.41 -16.31 26.78
C LEU A 17 20.50 -15.29 27.47
N SER A 18 20.76 -14.01 27.16
CA SER A 18 19.67 -13.04 26.98
C SER A 18 19.62 -12.69 25.50
N LEU A 19 18.63 -13.27 24.82
CA LEU A 19 18.24 -13.03 23.44
C LEU A 19 17.96 -11.53 23.25
N VAL A 20 18.73 -10.88 22.37
CA VAL A 20 18.46 -9.51 21.92
C VAL A 20 17.11 -9.52 21.21
N LEU A 21 16.06 -9.02 21.86
CA LEU A 21 14.76 -8.81 21.25
C LEU A 21 14.90 -7.64 20.27
N ALA A 22 15.22 -7.96 19.02
CA ALA A 22 15.31 -7.00 17.93
C ALA A 22 13.96 -6.29 17.78
N ALA A 23 13.94 -5.01 18.14
CA ALA A 23 12.84 -4.10 17.90
C ALA A 23 12.61 -3.96 16.39
N THR A 24 11.74 -4.80 15.84
CA THR A 24 11.26 -4.68 14.45
C THR A 24 9.75 -4.89 14.40
N CYS A 25 9.01 -4.26 15.31
CA CYS A 25 7.56 -4.18 15.18
C CYS A 25 7.19 -2.93 14.39
N GLY A 26 7.10 -3.11 13.07
CA GLY A 26 6.33 -2.28 12.14
C GLY A 26 6.82 -0.85 11.95
N THR A 27 7.47 -0.58 10.83
CA THR A 27 7.30 0.73 10.20
C THR A 27 5.80 0.94 10.06
N GLY A 28 5.23 1.81 10.90
CA GLY A 28 3.82 2.15 10.84
C GLY A 28 3.48 2.46 9.39
N ALA A 29 2.34 1.93 8.93
CA ALA A 29 1.80 2.22 7.62
C ALA A 29 1.99 3.71 7.35
N SER A 30 2.94 4.04 6.46
CA SER A 30 3.12 5.39 6.01
C SER A 30 1.77 5.77 5.43
N ALA A 31 1.08 6.72 6.06
CA ALA A 31 -0.03 7.40 5.44
C ALA A 31 0.57 8.09 4.20
N GLN A 32 0.63 7.36 3.10
CA GLN A 32 1.09 7.87 1.82
C GLN A 32 0.00 8.84 1.37
N VAL A 33 0.18 10.11 1.76
CA VAL A 33 -0.70 11.25 1.44
C VAL A 33 -0.66 11.61 -0.04
N THR A 34 0.22 10.98 -0.81
CA THR A 34 0.36 11.15 -2.25
C THR A 34 0.46 9.77 -2.91
N ILE A 35 -0.22 9.62 -4.06
CA ILE A 35 -0.24 8.39 -4.85
C ILE A 35 0.26 8.72 -6.24
N ASP A 36 1.28 7.99 -6.69
CA ASP A 36 1.78 8.07 -8.07
C ASP A 36 0.99 7.09 -8.94
N VAL A 37 -0.05 7.59 -9.62
CA VAL A 37 -0.96 6.75 -10.42
C VAL A 37 -0.23 6.02 -11.55
N SER A 38 0.90 6.56 -12.03
CA SER A 38 1.69 5.90 -13.07
C SER A 38 2.32 4.57 -12.63
N LYS A 39 2.39 4.31 -11.33
CA LYS A 39 2.97 3.09 -10.74
C LYS A 39 1.94 2.10 -10.21
N ILE A 40 0.66 2.43 -10.28
CA ILE A 40 -0.39 1.53 -9.78
C ILE A 40 -0.51 0.30 -10.69
N THR A 41 -0.57 -0.88 -10.09
CA THR A 41 -0.91 -2.11 -10.80
C THR A 41 -2.41 -2.37 -10.78
N CYS A 42 -2.89 -3.19 -11.71
CA CYS A 42 -4.28 -3.61 -11.76
C CYS A 42 -4.73 -4.33 -10.48
N ASP A 43 -3.88 -5.17 -9.87
CA ASP A 43 -4.14 -5.78 -8.56
C ASP A 43 -4.36 -4.74 -7.46
N GLN A 44 -3.50 -3.70 -7.40
CA GLN A 44 -3.63 -2.64 -6.40
C GLN A 44 -4.90 -1.82 -6.58
N PHE A 45 -5.30 -1.56 -7.82
CA PHE A 45 -6.55 -0.88 -8.14
C PHE A 45 -7.78 -1.74 -7.85
N ALA A 46 -7.82 -2.98 -8.34
CA ALA A 46 -9.01 -3.83 -8.25
C ALA A 46 -9.29 -4.33 -6.82
N LEU A 47 -8.25 -4.48 -6.00
CA LEU A 47 -8.35 -4.89 -4.59
C LEU A 47 -8.23 -3.73 -3.61
N TYR A 48 -8.29 -2.49 -4.09
CA TYR A 48 -8.37 -1.27 -3.28
C TYR A 48 -7.21 -1.09 -2.31
N LYS A 49 -6.00 -1.52 -2.70
CA LYS A 49 -4.80 -1.53 -1.84
C LYS A 49 -4.15 -0.14 -1.69
N VAL A 50 -4.51 0.83 -2.53
CA VAL A 50 -3.90 2.17 -2.58
C VAL A 50 -4.89 3.30 -2.27
N ALA A 51 -6.09 3.24 -2.81
CA ALA A 51 -7.21 4.15 -2.57
C ALA A 51 -8.52 3.47 -2.99
N SER A 52 -9.66 4.12 -2.74
CA SER A 52 -10.92 3.64 -3.31
C SER A 52 -10.87 3.69 -4.85
N PRO A 53 -11.54 2.75 -5.53
CA PRO A 53 -11.55 2.71 -7.00
C PRO A 53 -12.18 3.98 -7.57
N ASP A 54 -13.21 4.53 -6.92
CA ASP A 54 -13.87 5.78 -7.28
C ASP A 54 -12.89 6.96 -7.32
N THR A 55 -12.02 7.09 -6.30
CA THR A 55 -11.02 8.16 -6.25
C THR A 55 -10.05 8.06 -7.43
N ILE A 56 -9.56 6.86 -7.71
CA ILE A 56 -8.63 6.64 -8.82
C ILE A 56 -9.34 6.82 -10.18
N ALA A 57 -10.58 6.36 -10.33
CA ALA A 57 -11.35 6.50 -11.56
C ALA A 57 -11.68 7.97 -11.88
N VAL A 58 -12.05 8.76 -10.87
CA VAL A 58 -12.25 10.21 -11.03
C VAL A 58 -10.94 10.91 -11.41
N TRP A 59 -9.81 10.53 -10.78
CA TRP A 59 -8.50 11.07 -11.15
C TRP A 59 -8.14 10.73 -12.60
N LEU A 60 -8.32 9.47 -13.03
CA LEU A 60 -8.07 9.02 -14.40
C LEU A 60 -8.93 9.80 -15.40
N SER A 61 -10.23 9.94 -15.10
CA SER A 61 -11.13 10.74 -15.94
C SER A 61 -10.65 12.17 -16.07
N GLY A 62 -10.24 12.81 -14.98
CA GLY A 62 -9.71 14.17 -14.97
C GLY A 62 -8.40 14.31 -15.74
N PHE A 63 -7.49 13.35 -15.58
CA PHE A 63 -6.19 13.33 -16.26
C PHE A 63 -6.33 13.31 -17.79
N TYR A 64 -7.16 12.40 -18.33
CA TYR A 64 -7.39 12.32 -19.78
C TYR A 64 -8.27 13.45 -20.32
N SER A 65 -9.25 13.92 -19.54
CA SER A 65 -10.01 15.13 -19.89
C SER A 65 -9.11 16.36 -19.99
N GLY A 66 -8.18 16.55 -19.03
CA GLY A 66 -7.20 17.63 -19.07
C GLY A 66 -6.26 17.54 -20.27
N LYS A 67 -5.80 16.33 -20.62
CA LYS A 67 -4.95 16.08 -21.81
C LYS A 67 -5.66 16.41 -23.13
N SER A 68 -6.97 16.20 -23.21
CA SER A 68 -7.79 16.45 -24.40
C SER A 68 -8.47 17.83 -24.42
N GLY A 69 -8.33 18.63 -23.35
CA GLY A 69 -9.06 19.89 -23.20
C GLY A 69 -10.58 19.72 -23.03
N ASN A 70 -11.03 18.51 -22.70
CA ASN A 70 -12.44 18.23 -22.46
C ASN A 70 -12.84 18.68 -21.05
N THR A 71 -13.90 19.48 -20.96
CA THR A 71 -14.43 20.00 -19.68
C THR A 71 -15.69 19.27 -19.21
N VAL A 72 -16.19 18.31 -19.99
CA VAL A 72 -17.42 17.58 -19.69
C VAL A 72 -17.12 16.30 -18.91
N VAL A 73 -17.85 16.13 -17.80
CA VAL A 73 -17.88 14.88 -17.03
C VAL A 73 -19.18 14.15 -17.35
N ASP A 74 -19.07 13.05 -18.10
CA ASP A 74 -20.16 12.08 -18.27
C ASP A 74 -20.12 11.09 -17.10
N VAL A 75 -21.02 11.29 -16.14
CA VAL A 75 -21.04 10.55 -14.88
C VAL A 75 -21.41 9.08 -15.08
N GLU A 76 -22.29 8.77 -16.03
CA GLU A 76 -22.68 7.38 -16.33
C GLU A 76 -21.53 6.64 -17.01
N ARG A 77 -20.89 7.29 -17.98
CA ARG A 77 -19.69 6.75 -18.65
C ARG A 77 -18.54 6.55 -17.67
N LEU A 78 -18.34 7.47 -16.72
CA LEU A 78 -17.32 7.34 -15.68
C LEU A 78 -17.54 6.07 -14.84
N LYS A 79 -18.76 5.86 -14.33
CA LYS A 79 -19.11 4.66 -13.55
C LYS A 79 -18.99 3.38 -14.38
N GLY A 80 -19.43 3.42 -15.64
CA GLY A 80 -19.28 2.28 -16.57
C GLY A 80 -17.82 1.93 -16.84
N ASN A 81 -16.99 2.94 -17.04
CA ASN A 81 -15.56 2.81 -17.26
C ASN A 81 -14.82 2.27 -16.03
N GLU A 82 -15.16 2.75 -14.84
CA GLU A 82 -14.62 2.25 -13.56
C GLU A 82 -14.93 0.76 -13.38
N LYS A 83 -16.19 0.34 -13.59
CA LYS A 83 -16.57 -1.07 -13.56
C LYS A 83 -15.77 -1.89 -14.58
N LYS A 84 -15.74 -1.45 -15.85
CA LYS A 84 -15.04 -2.15 -16.94
C LYS A 84 -13.54 -2.31 -16.65
N LEU A 85 -12.90 -1.25 -16.13
CA LEU A 85 -11.49 -1.25 -15.78
C LEU A 85 -11.21 -2.20 -14.61
N ARG A 86 -12.06 -2.18 -13.58
CA ARG A 86 -11.92 -3.08 -12.43
C ARG A 86 -12.06 -4.55 -12.83
N ASP A 87 -13.07 -4.86 -13.64
CA ASP A 87 -13.30 -6.22 -14.14
C ASP A 87 -12.08 -6.72 -14.94
N TYR A 88 -11.54 -5.91 -15.86
CA TYR A 88 -10.30 -6.24 -16.57
C TYR A 88 -9.11 -6.43 -15.63
N CYS A 89 -8.95 -5.56 -14.64
CA CYS A 89 -7.83 -5.62 -13.71
C CYS A 89 -7.88 -6.84 -12.78
N LEU A 90 -9.06 -7.39 -12.49
CA LEU A 90 -9.18 -8.66 -11.76
C LEU A 90 -8.62 -9.84 -12.56
N GLU A 91 -8.73 -9.79 -13.90
CA GLU A 91 -8.22 -10.82 -14.79
C GLU A 91 -6.74 -10.63 -15.15
N ASN A 92 -6.22 -9.40 -15.00
CA ASN A 92 -4.87 -9.00 -15.42
C ASN A 92 -4.11 -8.28 -14.29
N PRO A 93 -3.84 -8.95 -13.15
CA PRO A 93 -3.37 -8.31 -11.92
C PRO A 93 -2.02 -7.59 -12.06
N ASP A 94 -1.13 -8.10 -12.91
CA ASP A 94 0.23 -7.58 -13.08
C ASP A 94 0.32 -6.39 -14.06
N THR A 95 -0.76 -6.11 -14.81
CA THR A 95 -0.78 -5.01 -15.79
C THR A 95 -0.73 -3.65 -15.08
N ASN A 96 -0.01 -2.69 -15.66
CA ASN A 96 -0.03 -1.32 -15.17
C ASN A 96 -1.41 -0.67 -15.38
N LEU A 97 -1.89 0.11 -14.42
CA LEU A 97 -3.24 0.67 -14.49
C LEU A 97 -3.44 1.62 -15.69
N LEU A 98 -2.45 2.45 -16.03
CA LEU A 98 -2.56 3.37 -17.17
C LEU A 98 -2.57 2.61 -18.50
N GLU A 99 -1.78 1.55 -18.63
CA GLU A 99 -1.79 0.66 -19.79
C GLU A 99 -3.16 -0.01 -19.99
N ALA A 100 -3.78 -0.48 -18.90
CA ALA A 100 -5.13 -1.03 -18.94
C ALA A 100 -6.17 -0.01 -19.43
N VAL A 101 -6.06 1.24 -18.98
CA VAL A 101 -6.95 2.34 -19.43
C VAL A 101 -6.78 2.62 -20.93
N GLU A 102 -5.54 2.73 -21.42
CA GLU A 102 -5.25 2.95 -22.84
C GLU A 102 -5.81 1.82 -23.71
N THR A 103 -5.67 0.57 -23.24
CA THR A 103 -6.18 -0.62 -23.91
C THR A 103 -7.72 -0.61 -24.02
N LEU A 104 -8.41 -0.27 -22.94
CA LEU A 104 -9.87 -0.42 -22.85
C LEU A 104 -10.67 0.77 -23.35
N MET A 105 -10.12 1.98 -23.22
CA MET A 105 -10.87 3.23 -23.38
C MET A 105 -10.37 4.06 -24.55
N LYS A 106 -9.12 3.88 -24.99
CA LYS A 106 -8.45 4.77 -25.97
C LYS A 106 -8.78 6.26 -25.74
N PRO A 107 -8.59 6.74 -24.51
CA PRO A 107 -9.12 8.03 -24.05
C PRO A 107 -8.34 9.23 -24.58
#